data_AF-G2FS82-F1
#
_entry.id   AF-G2FS82-F1
#
_cell.length_a   1.000
_cell.length_b   1.000
_cell.length_c   1.000
_cell.angle_alpha   90.00
_cell.angle_beta   90.00
_cell.angle_gamma   90.00
#
_symmetry.space_group_name_H-M   'P 1'
#
loop_
_entity.id
_entity.type
_entity.pdbx_description
1 polymer ?
#
loop_
_entity_poly.entity_id
_entity_poly.type
_entity_poly.pdbx_seq_one_letter_code
_entity_poly.pdbx_strand_id
1 'polypeptide(L)'
;MIVTEYELRANWHKTKDRIITLPQGSVITPSAWDFIRSKGIDVRIEGNRILTSHQRTISNAQQTAVQQKSFEEKLNAPCQSQNSSVVKPEHMTHLRIGALVTKTHPVIAYRGQLDLFQCELVEAQGFFAQEGEEGLTLKLEEISSFARQLMVSEVKDEPFQWATLIGLKPEELRERSHNPKKYFGVEHTPLSYTHGKVVSKLHHLRAKSREVELYANRAFTDDLGVCSRTDLIQALNRLSSALYILACEVRGRLQLEKRVPIGTSNRHIHLSKDDLYILFGDNYALALQKELSQPGQFAAKETVTLVGPKGCLEKVRVLGPVRKSTQAEISVTDCYKLGIKPVIRDSGQHDGTPGLQIVGPLGNVELESGVMVASRHIHLHSDDAQQWSLKDGERVRVKVQSKRPMIFEDVLIRVSEHFRKEMHLDVDEANAAFLEPQSQGLLMGV
;
A
#
# COMPACT_ATOMS: atom_id res chain seq x y z
N MET A 1 -13.13 48.31 17.12
CA MET A 1 -11.75 48.22 16.56
C MET A 1 -11.10 46.97 17.12
N ILE A 2 -10.51 46.10 16.28
CA ILE A 2 -9.82 44.90 16.76
C ILE A 2 -8.36 45.26 16.96
N VAL A 3 -7.84 45.07 18.17
CA VAL A 3 -6.44 45.33 18.50
C VAL A 3 -5.67 44.01 18.44
N THR A 4 -4.75 43.94 17.48
CA THR A 4 -3.91 42.76 17.26
C THR A 4 -2.53 42.93 17.91
N GLU A 5 -1.86 41.81 18.18
CA GLU A 5 -0.50 41.83 18.74
C GLU A 5 0.48 42.58 17.81
N TYR A 6 0.29 42.44 16.49
CA TYR A 6 1.13 43.07 15.48
C TYR A 6 1.08 44.60 15.58
N GLU A 7 -0.12 45.17 15.70
CA GLU A 7 -0.31 46.62 15.85
C GLU A 7 0.27 47.13 17.17
N LEU A 8 0.13 46.37 18.26
CA LEU A 8 0.72 46.72 19.55
C LEU A 8 2.25 46.71 19.50
N ARG A 9 2.87 45.70 18.89
CA ARG A 9 4.33 45.64 18.72
C ARG A 9 4.86 46.77 17.86
N ALA A 10 4.19 47.07 16.75
CA ALA A 10 4.60 48.13 15.83
C ALA A 10 4.61 49.52 16.48
N ASN A 11 3.66 49.77 17.38
CA ASN A 11 3.53 51.07 18.06
C ASN A 11 4.34 51.14 19.37
N TRP A 12 4.54 50.01 20.06
CA TRP A 12 5.27 49.95 21.34
C TRP A 12 6.72 50.45 21.26
N HIS A 13 7.42 50.14 20.17
CA HIS A 13 8.80 50.56 19.98
C HIS A 13 8.98 52.08 19.89
N LYS A 14 7.90 52.82 19.56
CA LYS A 14 7.93 54.28 19.38
C LYS A 14 7.60 55.07 20.65
N THR A 15 6.74 54.53 21.52
CA THR A 15 6.26 55.26 22.71
C THR A 15 6.89 54.77 24.02
N LYS A 16 7.20 53.46 24.17
CA LYS A 16 7.71 52.84 25.43
C LYS A 16 6.91 53.18 26.70
N ASP A 17 5.71 53.71 26.56
CA ASP A 17 4.88 54.14 27.68
C ASP A 17 4.19 52.94 28.32
N ARG A 18 4.22 52.82 29.65
CA ARG A 18 3.57 51.71 30.38
C ARG A 18 2.05 51.70 30.32
N ILE A 19 1.42 52.68 29.66
CA ILE A 19 -0.03 52.84 29.63
C ILE A 19 -0.50 53.01 28.18
N ILE A 20 -1.41 52.14 27.72
CA ILE A 20 -2.05 52.25 26.40
C ILE A 20 -3.51 52.66 26.59
N THR A 21 -3.90 53.74 25.92
CA THR A 21 -5.29 54.22 25.93
C THR A 21 -5.99 53.74 24.66
N LEU A 22 -7.12 53.04 24.81
CA LEU A 22 -7.92 52.50 23.71
C LEU A 22 -9.32 53.13 23.66
N PRO A 23 -9.89 53.35 22.46
CA PRO A 23 -11.24 53.85 22.30
C PRO A 23 -12.29 52.83 22.74
N GLN A 24 -13.45 53.32 23.19
CA GLN A 24 -14.56 52.50 23.70
C GLN A 24 -15.07 51.50 22.63
N GLY A 25 -15.29 50.24 23.02
CA GLY A 25 -15.73 49.17 22.10
C GLY A 25 -14.60 48.46 21.33
N SER A 26 -13.35 48.62 21.77
CA SER A 26 -12.21 47.89 21.21
C SER A 26 -12.14 46.44 21.73
N VAL A 27 -11.92 45.47 20.83
CA VAL A 27 -11.78 44.05 21.15
C VAL A 27 -10.32 43.66 21.00
N ILE A 28 -9.70 43.22 22.10
CA ILE A 28 -8.29 42.83 22.12
C ILE A 28 -8.20 41.32 21.87
N THR A 29 -7.38 40.93 20.90
CA THR A 29 -7.15 39.51 20.57
C THR A 29 -6.39 38.77 21.69
N PRO A 30 -6.52 37.43 21.83
CA PRO A 30 -5.82 36.67 22.87
C PRO A 30 -4.30 36.86 22.85
N SER A 31 -3.67 36.85 21.67
CA SER A 31 -2.23 37.06 21.50
C SER A 31 -1.78 38.48 21.89
N ALA A 32 -2.65 39.48 21.69
CA ALA A 32 -2.39 40.85 22.15
C ALA A 32 -2.40 40.95 23.68
N TRP A 33 -3.28 40.21 24.37
CA TRP A 33 -3.31 40.14 25.83
C TRP A 33 -2.05 39.51 26.42
N ASP A 34 -1.53 38.46 25.79
CA ASP A 34 -0.29 37.81 26.22
C ASP A 34 0.91 38.76 26.08
N PHE A 35 0.95 39.54 25.00
CA PHE A 35 1.98 40.55 24.80
C PHE A 35 1.91 41.67 25.86
N ILE A 36 0.72 42.21 26.13
CA ILE A 36 0.46 43.22 27.18
C ILE A 36 0.94 42.72 28.55
N ARG A 37 0.62 41.45 28.88
CA ARG A 37 1.04 40.81 30.13
C ARG A 37 2.55 40.64 30.22
N SER A 38 3.19 40.21 29.14
CA SER A 38 4.64 39.98 29.11
C SER A 38 5.47 41.26 29.29
N LYS A 39 4.90 42.42 28.94
CA LYS A 39 5.57 43.73 29.00
C LYS A 39 5.11 44.62 30.16
N GLY A 40 4.15 44.15 30.97
CA GLY A 40 3.66 44.89 32.12
C GLY A 40 2.98 46.21 31.74
N ILE A 41 2.14 46.17 30.71
CA ILE A 41 1.47 47.35 30.16
C ILE A 41 0.06 47.45 30.74
N ASP A 42 -0.32 48.61 31.26
CA ASP A 42 -1.66 48.88 31.76
C ASP A 42 -2.56 49.44 30.64
N VAL A 43 -3.76 48.89 30.48
CA VAL A 43 -4.72 49.32 29.44
C VAL A 43 -5.79 50.20 30.06
N ARG A 44 -5.96 51.43 29.54
CA ARG A 44 -7.06 52.34 29.88
C ARG A 44 -8.04 52.44 28.70
N ILE A 45 -9.33 52.34 28.97
CA ILE A 45 -10.37 52.58 27.96
C ILE A 45 -10.93 53.98 28.22
N GLU A 46 -10.98 54.84 27.20
CA GLU A 46 -11.57 56.18 27.33
C GLU A 46 -13.02 56.09 27.84
N GLY A 47 -13.30 56.76 28.96
CA GLY A 47 -14.63 56.88 29.54
C GLY A 47 -14.97 55.97 30.73
N ASN A 48 -14.10 55.06 31.18
CA ASN A 48 -14.34 54.28 32.42
C ASN A 48 -13.05 53.86 33.15
N ARG A 49 -13.16 53.66 34.47
CA ARG A 49 -12.05 53.37 35.44
C ARG A 49 -11.17 52.18 35.03
N ILE A 50 -9.91 52.26 35.47
CA ILE A 50 -8.84 51.26 35.32
C ILE A 50 -9.37 49.83 35.56
N LEU A 51 -9.20 48.96 34.57
CA LEU A 51 -9.50 47.53 34.66
C LEU A 51 -8.26 46.80 35.20
N THR A 52 -8.24 46.48 36.48
CA THR A 52 -7.35 45.44 37.03
C THR A 52 -8.01 44.06 36.91
N SER A 53 -7.16 43.02 36.92
CA SER A 53 -7.54 41.63 36.69
C SER A 53 -8.72 41.18 37.56
N HIS A 54 -9.61 40.40 36.94
CA HIS A 54 -10.89 39.91 37.49
C HIS A 54 -12.06 40.87 37.39
N GLN A 55 -12.52 41.11 36.17
CA GLN A 55 -13.94 41.31 35.90
C GLN A 55 -14.20 41.04 34.42
N ARG A 56 -14.65 39.82 34.09
CA ARG A 56 -15.38 39.59 32.85
C ARG A 56 -16.78 40.16 33.06
N THR A 57 -17.00 41.37 32.56
CA THR A 57 -18.32 41.97 32.43
C THR A 57 -19.12 41.20 31.39
N ILE A 58 -20.11 40.48 31.88
CA ILE A 58 -21.29 40.06 31.13
C ILE A 58 -22.24 41.26 31.08
N SER A 59 -22.69 41.62 29.89
CA SER A 59 -23.90 42.42 29.65
C SER A 59 -24.28 42.24 28.19
N ASN A 60 -25.53 42.12 27.76
CA ASN A 60 -26.82 41.87 28.38
C ASN A 60 -27.72 41.54 27.18
N ALA A 61 -28.45 40.43 27.21
CA ALA A 61 -29.66 40.28 26.42
C ALA A 61 -30.72 39.73 27.36
N GLN A 62 -31.66 40.62 27.69
CA GLN A 62 -32.73 40.43 28.64
C GLN A 62 -33.68 39.30 28.25
N GLN A 63 -33.84 38.40 29.22
CA GLN A 63 -35.12 37.95 29.77
C GLN A 63 -36.14 37.29 28.83
N THR A 64 -36.28 35.98 29.02
CA THR A 64 -37.59 35.42 29.35
C THR A 64 -37.39 34.40 30.46
N ALA A 65 -37.87 34.72 31.66
CA ALA A 65 -37.74 33.91 32.85
C ALA A 65 -38.82 32.82 32.87
N VAL A 66 -38.41 31.55 32.86
CA VAL A 66 -39.18 30.45 33.44
C VAL A 66 -38.20 29.51 34.15
N GLN A 67 -38.30 29.51 35.50
CA GLN A 67 -37.72 28.59 36.48
C GLN A 67 -36.96 27.35 35.96
N GLN A 68 -35.64 27.36 36.06
CA GLN A 68 -34.83 26.15 36.17
C GLN A 68 -34.62 25.82 37.65
N LYS A 69 -35.39 24.85 38.17
CA LYS A 69 -34.90 24.00 39.28
C LYS A 69 -33.87 23.03 38.71
N SER A 70 -32.84 22.74 39.50
CA SER A 70 -31.72 21.84 39.23
C SER A 70 -32.13 20.55 38.52
N PHE A 71 -31.52 20.31 37.36
CA PHE A 71 -31.66 19.08 36.55
C PHE A 71 -31.02 17.85 37.25
N GLU A 72 -30.15 18.07 38.23
CA GLU A 72 -29.40 17.02 38.92
C GLU A 72 -30.20 16.19 39.92
N GLU A 73 -31.33 16.68 40.45
CA GLU A 73 -32.13 15.93 41.43
C GLU A 73 -33.11 14.92 40.81
N LYS A 74 -33.22 14.85 39.47
CA LYS A 74 -34.12 13.90 38.78
C LYS A 74 -33.43 12.68 38.17
N LEU A 75 -32.10 12.62 38.19
CA LEU A 75 -31.35 11.51 37.58
C LEU A 75 -31.22 10.28 38.50
N ASN A 76 -31.44 10.41 39.81
CA ASN A 76 -31.20 9.34 40.79
C ASN A 76 -32.42 8.97 41.66
N ALA A 77 -33.63 8.92 41.08
CA ALA A 77 -34.78 8.31 41.76
C ALA A 77 -34.97 6.85 41.27
N PRO A 78 -34.88 5.83 42.14
CA PRO A 78 -35.21 4.46 41.74
C PRO A 78 -36.72 4.37 41.54
N CYS A 79 -37.16 4.21 40.29
CA CYS A 79 -38.57 3.97 40.00
C CYS A 79 -38.90 2.53 40.38
N GLN A 80 -39.56 2.37 41.52
CA GLN A 80 -40.13 1.10 41.94
C GLN A 80 -41.13 0.61 40.89
N SER A 81 -41.07 -0.70 40.62
CA SER A 81 -41.91 -1.43 39.70
C SER A 81 -43.39 -1.17 39.94
N GLN A 82 -44.12 -0.69 38.94
CA GLN A 82 -45.52 -1.06 38.76
C GLN A 82 -45.86 -1.21 37.27
N ASN A 83 -46.45 -2.37 36.97
CA ASN A 83 -47.05 -2.74 35.71
C ASN A 83 -48.01 -1.64 35.23
N SER A 84 -47.63 -0.93 34.18
CA SER A 84 -48.58 -0.26 33.29
C SER A 84 -47.93 -0.12 31.92
N SER A 85 -48.70 -0.45 30.87
CA SER A 85 -48.33 -0.36 29.47
C SER A 85 -48.20 1.11 29.05
N VAL A 86 -47.15 1.78 29.52
CA VAL A 86 -46.81 3.15 29.13
C VAL A 86 -46.27 3.10 27.70
N VAL A 87 -47.02 3.69 26.77
CA VAL A 87 -46.59 3.87 25.39
C VAL A 87 -45.28 4.66 25.41
N LYS A 88 -44.21 4.04 24.92
CA LYS A 88 -42.86 4.62 24.86
C LYS A 88 -42.88 5.92 24.04
N PRO A 89 -42.45 7.07 24.59
CA PRO A 89 -42.33 8.31 23.81
C PRO A 89 -41.33 8.15 22.65
N GLU A 90 -41.66 8.67 21.47
CA GLU A 90 -40.86 8.46 20.24
C GLU A 90 -39.39 8.93 20.33
N HIS A 91 -39.11 9.92 21.18
CA HIS A 91 -37.76 10.49 21.35
C HIS A 91 -36.88 9.67 22.30
N MET A 92 -37.42 8.61 22.92
CA MET A 92 -36.71 7.75 23.85
C MET A 92 -36.35 6.40 23.22
N THR A 93 -35.30 5.76 23.71
CA THR A 93 -34.87 4.42 23.30
C THR A 93 -34.38 3.61 24.49
N HIS A 94 -34.41 2.29 24.39
CA HIS A 94 -33.83 1.44 25.41
C HIS A 94 -32.33 1.37 25.19
N LEU A 95 -31.55 1.80 26.19
CA LEU A 95 -30.11 1.61 26.19
C LEU A 95 -29.75 0.17 26.56
N ARG A 96 -30.44 -0.34 27.59
CA ARG A 96 -30.37 -1.70 28.15
C ARG A 96 -31.76 -2.13 28.60
N ILE A 97 -31.93 -3.41 28.94
CA ILE A 97 -33.21 -3.93 29.50
C ILE A 97 -33.58 -3.09 30.73
N GLY A 98 -34.73 -2.41 30.67
CA GLY A 98 -35.21 -1.54 31.75
C GLY A 98 -34.63 -0.12 31.81
N ALA A 99 -33.63 0.23 31.00
CA ALA A 99 -33.02 1.57 30.98
C ALA A 99 -33.47 2.37 29.75
N LEU A 100 -34.36 3.34 29.95
CA LEU A 100 -34.87 4.22 28.90
C LEU A 100 -34.05 5.52 28.86
N VAL A 101 -33.47 5.86 27.72
CA VAL A 101 -32.65 7.07 27.50
C VAL A 101 -33.16 7.85 26.30
N THR A 102 -32.74 9.11 26.14
CA THR A 102 -33.06 9.88 24.94
C THR A 102 -32.29 9.34 23.73
N LYS A 103 -32.83 9.51 22.52
CA LYS A 103 -32.10 9.19 21.28
C LYS A 103 -30.82 10.02 21.09
N THR A 104 -30.68 11.14 21.80
CA THR A 104 -29.48 11.99 21.82
C THR A 104 -28.38 11.51 22.78
N HIS A 105 -28.62 10.41 23.50
CA HIS A 105 -27.68 9.89 24.49
C HIS A 105 -26.31 9.55 23.84
N PRO A 106 -25.17 9.97 24.43
CA PRO A 106 -23.84 9.75 23.86
C PRO A 106 -23.52 8.31 23.46
N VAL A 107 -23.93 7.34 24.27
CA VAL A 107 -23.75 5.90 23.96
C VAL A 107 -24.55 5.47 22.73
N ILE A 108 -25.76 6.01 22.51
CA ILE A 108 -26.55 5.71 21.30
C ILE A 108 -25.87 6.30 20.06
N ALA A 109 -25.31 7.51 20.17
CA ALA A 109 -24.53 8.12 19.09
C ALA A 109 -23.26 7.30 18.78
N TYR A 110 -22.55 6.81 19.80
CA TYR A 110 -21.42 5.89 19.62
C TYR A 110 -21.82 4.61 18.89
N ARG A 111 -22.92 3.94 19.32
CA ARG A 111 -23.43 2.75 18.63
C ARG A 111 -23.74 3.02 17.16
N GLY A 112 -24.42 4.12 16.86
CA GLY A 112 -24.71 4.49 15.48
C GLY A 112 -23.46 4.72 14.62
N GLN A 113 -22.41 5.31 15.20
CA GLN A 113 -21.13 5.52 14.50
C GLN A 113 -20.35 4.23 14.28
N LEU A 114 -20.36 3.33 15.27
CA LEU A 114 -19.73 2.02 15.15
C LEU A 114 -20.45 1.13 14.11
N ASP A 115 -21.78 1.21 14.04
CA ASP A 115 -22.61 0.53 13.03
C ASP A 115 -22.30 1.07 11.61
N LEU A 116 -22.28 2.40 11.44
CA LEU A 116 -21.89 3.02 10.17
C LEU A 116 -20.48 2.60 9.73
N PHE A 117 -19.53 2.53 10.67
CA PHE A 117 -18.18 2.05 10.37
C PHE A 117 -18.16 0.58 9.92
N GLN A 118 -19.03 -0.29 10.47
CA GLN A 118 -19.16 -1.67 9.98
C GLN A 118 -19.69 -1.72 8.54
N CYS A 119 -20.66 -0.86 8.18
CA CYS A 119 -21.12 -0.74 6.80
C CYS A 119 -19.99 -0.30 5.85
N GLU A 120 -19.19 0.70 6.25
CA GLU A 120 -18.06 1.17 5.45
C GLU A 120 -16.96 0.10 5.28
N LEU A 121 -16.76 -0.77 6.27
CA LEU A 121 -15.84 -1.91 6.16
C LEU A 121 -16.31 -2.90 5.08
N VAL A 122 -17.60 -3.24 5.07
CA VAL A 122 -18.17 -4.15 4.05
C VAL A 122 -18.08 -3.54 2.65
N GLU A 123 -18.36 -2.24 2.52
CA GLU A 123 -18.19 -1.53 1.25
C GLU A 123 -16.72 -1.56 0.78
N ALA A 124 -15.78 -1.36 1.71
CA ALA A 124 -14.35 -1.42 1.40
C ALA A 124 -13.89 -2.84 1.03
N GLN A 125 -14.45 -3.90 1.62
CA GLN A 125 -14.18 -5.29 1.23
C GLN A 125 -14.61 -5.53 -0.23
N GLY A 126 -15.81 -5.09 -0.61
CA GLY A 126 -16.28 -5.17 -2.00
C GLY A 126 -15.36 -4.41 -2.96
N PHE A 127 -14.92 -3.21 -2.58
CA PHE A 127 -13.97 -2.42 -3.35
C PHE A 127 -12.60 -3.11 -3.49
N PHE A 128 -12.04 -3.69 -2.42
CA PHE A 128 -10.75 -4.39 -2.47
C PHE A 128 -10.81 -5.69 -3.27
N ALA A 129 -11.91 -6.43 -3.21
CA ALA A 129 -12.11 -7.60 -4.05
C ALA A 129 -12.11 -7.23 -5.55
N GLN A 130 -12.72 -6.11 -5.92
CA GLN A 130 -12.72 -5.61 -7.31
C GLN A 130 -11.32 -5.20 -7.80
N GLU A 131 -10.50 -4.64 -6.91
CA GLU A 131 -9.12 -4.25 -7.21
C GLU A 131 -8.12 -5.42 -7.11
N GLY A 132 -8.58 -6.65 -6.85
CA GLY A 132 -7.74 -7.85 -6.77
C GLY A 132 -6.96 -8.02 -5.46
N GLU A 133 -7.33 -7.30 -4.41
CA GLU A 133 -6.66 -7.31 -3.10
C GLU A 133 -7.31 -8.33 -2.14
N GLU A 134 -7.26 -9.61 -2.48
CA GLU A 134 -7.84 -10.71 -1.69
C GLU A 134 -7.26 -10.76 -0.27
N GLY A 135 -5.94 -10.57 -0.14
CA GLY A 135 -5.26 -10.56 1.16
C GLY A 135 -5.71 -9.41 2.08
N LEU A 136 -6.02 -8.23 1.53
CA LEU A 136 -6.59 -7.14 2.33
C LEU A 136 -8.03 -7.42 2.73
N THR A 137 -8.80 -8.07 1.86
CA THR A 137 -10.20 -8.43 2.12
C THR A 137 -10.32 -9.33 3.36
N LEU A 138 -9.42 -10.32 3.49
CA LEU A 138 -9.34 -11.19 4.67
C LEU A 138 -8.97 -10.42 5.95
N LYS A 139 -7.98 -9.51 5.88
CA LYS A 139 -7.59 -8.66 7.01
C LYS A 139 -8.74 -7.71 7.41
N LEU A 140 -9.54 -7.25 6.46
CA LEU A 140 -10.73 -6.44 6.73
C LEU A 140 -11.86 -7.25 7.36
N GLU A 141 -12.01 -8.54 7.03
CA GLU A 141 -12.99 -9.40 7.71
C GLU A 141 -12.65 -9.57 9.19
N GLU A 142 -11.36 -9.73 9.52
CA GLU A 142 -10.90 -9.74 10.91
C GLU A 142 -11.23 -8.42 11.62
N ILE A 143 -10.99 -7.28 10.97
CA ILE A 143 -11.34 -5.94 11.47
C ILE A 143 -12.87 -5.78 11.65
N SER A 144 -13.67 -6.31 10.73
CA SER A 144 -15.14 -6.29 10.84
C SER A 144 -15.64 -7.17 11.99
N SER A 145 -15.02 -8.34 12.20
CA SER A 145 -15.28 -9.19 13.35
C SER A 145 -14.95 -8.46 14.66
N PHE A 146 -13.80 -7.78 14.71
CA PHE A 146 -13.38 -6.97 15.85
C PHE A 146 -14.37 -5.84 16.17
N ALA A 147 -14.84 -5.11 15.16
CA ALA A 147 -15.84 -4.05 15.32
C ALA A 147 -17.20 -4.58 15.82
N ARG A 148 -17.64 -5.75 15.34
CA ARG A 148 -18.85 -6.43 15.84
C ARG A 148 -18.68 -6.82 17.32
N GLN A 149 -17.53 -7.36 17.70
CA GLN A 149 -17.28 -7.74 19.10
C GLN A 149 -17.25 -6.52 20.03
N LEU A 150 -16.68 -5.38 19.60
CA LEU A 150 -16.75 -4.12 20.36
C LEU A 150 -18.19 -3.71 20.66
N MET A 151 -19.08 -3.78 19.65
CA MET A 151 -20.50 -3.48 19.83
C MET A 151 -21.14 -4.42 20.85
N VAL A 152 -20.87 -5.73 20.74
CA VAL A 152 -21.45 -6.73 21.64
C VAL A 152 -21.00 -6.52 23.09
N SER A 153 -19.71 -6.29 23.32
CA SER A 153 -19.17 -6.05 24.66
C SER A 153 -19.68 -4.75 25.28
N GLU A 154 -19.92 -3.72 24.47
CA GLU A 154 -20.57 -2.50 24.96
C GLU A 154 -22.04 -2.77 25.34
N VAL A 155 -22.83 -3.41 24.46
CA VAL A 155 -24.25 -3.69 24.71
C VAL A 155 -24.46 -4.58 25.94
N LYS A 156 -23.59 -5.57 26.14
CA LYS A 156 -23.63 -6.48 27.30
C LYS A 156 -23.02 -5.92 28.57
N ASP A 157 -22.32 -4.78 28.48
CA ASP A 157 -21.52 -4.22 29.57
C ASP A 157 -20.42 -5.14 30.10
N GLU A 158 -19.82 -5.91 29.21
CA GLU A 158 -18.73 -6.83 29.53
C GLU A 158 -17.38 -6.20 29.14
N PRO A 159 -16.30 -6.47 29.92
CA PRO A 159 -14.95 -6.05 29.53
C PRO A 159 -14.56 -6.61 28.15
N PHE A 160 -14.05 -5.76 27.27
CA PHE A 160 -13.59 -6.15 25.95
C PHE A 160 -12.14 -6.64 26.01
N GLN A 161 -11.93 -7.91 25.66
CA GLN A 161 -10.61 -8.55 25.64
C GLN A 161 -10.26 -9.03 24.24
N TRP A 162 -9.03 -8.79 23.82
CA TRP A 162 -8.52 -9.20 22.51
C TRP A 162 -7.02 -9.46 22.59
N ALA A 163 -6.55 -10.50 21.87
CA ALA A 163 -5.15 -10.90 21.88
C ALA A 163 -4.38 -10.34 20.68
N THR A 164 -5.00 -10.37 19.51
CA THR A 164 -4.40 -9.97 18.24
C THR A 164 -5.42 -9.26 17.36
N LEU A 165 -4.91 -8.40 16.49
CA LEU A 165 -5.66 -7.82 15.38
C LEU A 165 -4.72 -7.78 14.17
N ILE A 166 -5.20 -8.24 13.02
CA ILE A 166 -4.42 -8.46 11.78
C ILE A 166 -3.17 -9.31 12.01
N GLY A 167 -3.27 -10.29 12.92
CA GLY A 167 -2.16 -11.16 13.35
C GLY A 167 -1.09 -10.50 14.22
N LEU A 168 -1.33 -9.30 14.73
CA LEU A 168 -0.37 -8.53 15.54
C LEU A 168 -0.89 -8.26 16.95
N LYS A 169 0.02 -8.26 17.92
CA LYS A 169 -0.28 -7.87 19.31
C LYS A 169 -0.44 -6.35 19.45
N PRO A 170 -1.11 -5.85 20.50
CA PRO A 170 -1.31 -4.41 20.73
C PRO A 170 -0.01 -3.58 20.72
N GLU A 171 1.07 -4.14 21.26
CA GLU A 171 2.39 -3.52 21.33
C GLU A 171 3.06 -3.45 19.95
N GLU A 172 2.92 -4.51 19.16
CA GLU A 172 3.45 -4.60 17.80
C GLU A 172 2.72 -3.64 16.86
N LEU A 173 1.39 -3.53 17.00
CA LEU A 173 0.60 -2.52 16.28
C LEU A 173 1.08 -1.10 16.61
N ARG A 174 1.44 -0.84 17.87
CA ARG A 174 2.05 0.44 18.27
C ARG A 174 3.38 0.64 17.56
N GLU A 175 4.30 -0.31 17.69
CA GLU A 175 5.65 -0.18 17.20
C GLU A 175 5.68 0.05 15.68
N ARG A 176 4.93 -0.75 14.93
CA ARG A 176 4.89 -0.67 13.47
C ARG A 176 4.21 0.60 12.96
N SER A 177 3.15 1.06 13.62
CA SER A 177 2.46 2.30 13.23
C SER A 177 3.28 3.56 13.53
N HIS A 178 4.15 3.55 14.54
CA HIS A 178 5.08 4.64 14.84
C HIS A 178 6.37 4.61 14.01
N ASN A 179 6.75 3.45 13.46
CA ASN A 179 8.01 3.28 12.73
C ASN A 179 7.80 2.74 11.30
N PRO A 180 6.95 3.36 10.46
CA PRO A 180 6.60 2.80 9.15
C PRO A 180 7.80 2.68 8.20
N LYS A 181 8.81 3.55 8.33
CA LYS A 181 10.04 3.48 7.51
C LYS A 181 10.82 2.19 7.75
N LYS A 182 10.90 1.73 9.01
CA LYS A 182 11.59 0.51 9.41
C LYS A 182 10.91 -0.75 8.87
N TYR A 183 9.58 -0.78 8.85
CA TYR A 183 8.81 -1.99 8.54
C TYR A 183 8.30 -2.06 7.11
N PHE A 184 8.04 -0.92 6.46
CA PHE A 184 7.40 -0.86 5.15
C PHE A 184 8.20 -0.01 4.15
N GLY A 185 9.32 0.59 4.55
CA GLY A 185 10.11 1.48 3.69
C GLY A 185 9.46 2.84 3.40
N VAL A 186 8.31 3.15 4.01
CA VAL A 186 7.55 4.37 3.75
C VAL A 186 7.68 5.38 4.90
N GLU A 187 7.88 6.66 4.57
CA GLU A 187 7.90 7.72 5.57
C GLU A 187 6.49 8.21 5.94
N HIS A 188 6.36 8.80 7.13
CA HIS A 188 5.15 9.53 7.51
C HIS A 188 4.97 10.72 6.59
N THR A 189 4.04 10.58 5.64
CA THR A 189 3.83 11.53 4.56
C THR A 189 2.34 11.87 4.50
N PRO A 190 2.00 13.12 4.13
CA PRO A 190 0.60 13.51 3.94
C PRO A 190 -0.10 12.61 2.91
N LEU A 191 -1.43 12.49 3.01
CA LEU A 191 -2.20 11.78 1.99
C LEU A 191 -2.02 12.48 0.63
N SER A 192 -1.79 11.69 -0.40
CA SER A 192 -1.68 12.13 -1.79
C SER A 192 -2.48 11.19 -2.67
N TYR A 193 -3.12 11.72 -3.71
CA TYR A 193 -3.81 10.91 -4.71
C TYR A 193 -2.85 9.94 -5.41
N THR A 194 -1.55 10.27 -5.46
CA THR A 194 -0.50 9.44 -6.04
C THR A 194 -0.25 8.14 -5.28
N HIS A 195 -0.79 7.99 -4.06
CA HIS A 195 -0.65 6.75 -3.29
C HIS A 195 -1.63 5.65 -3.74
N GLY A 196 -2.54 5.94 -4.66
CA GLY A 196 -3.50 4.97 -5.21
C GLY A 196 -4.82 4.88 -4.44
N LYS A 197 -5.83 4.30 -5.10
CA LYS A 197 -7.22 4.26 -4.59
C LYS A 197 -7.36 3.39 -3.35
N VAL A 198 -6.69 2.23 -3.31
CA VAL A 198 -6.70 1.31 -2.15
C VAL A 198 -6.19 2.00 -0.89
N VAL A 199 -5.05 2.69 -1.00
CA VAL A 199 -4.46 3.45 0.12
C VAL A 199 -5.39 4.57 0.58
N SER A 200 -6.04 5.26 -0.36
CA SER A 200 -7.03 6.30 -0.05
C SER A 200 -8.21 5.72 0.76
N LYS A 201 -8.78 4.57 0.34
CA LYS A 201 -9.88 3.90 1.05
C LYS A 201 -9.47 3.42 2.44
N LEU A 202 -8.25 2.88 2.61
CA LEU A 202 -7.73 2.51 3.93
C LEU A 202 -7.58 3.72 4.86
N HIS A 203 -7.12 4.86 4.33
CA HIS A 203 -7.05 6.10 5.10
C HIS A 203 -8.44 6.66 5.45
N HIS A 204 -9.42 6.51 4.56
CA HIS A 204 -10.82 6.86 4.84
C HIS A 204 -11.35 6.05 6.03
N LEU A 205 -11.19 4.72 6.00
CA LEU A 205 -11.57 3.85 7.12
C LEU A 205 -10.83 4.21 8.40
N ARG A 206 -9.54 4.55 8.33
CA ARG A 206 -8.76 5.00 9.49
C ARG A 206 -9.33 6.30 10.08
N ALA A 207 -9.71 7.26 9.24
CA ALA A 207 -10.32 8.50 9.70
C ALA A 207 -11.68 8.20 10.36
N LYS A 208 -12.47 7.30 9.77
CA LYS A 208 -13.74 6.88 10.34
C LYS A 208 -13.60 6.18 11.68
N SER A 209 -12.62 5.28 11.84
CA SER A 209 -12.37 4.60 13.11
C SER A 209 -11.97 5.58 14.23
N ARG A 210 -11.24 6.66 13.88
CA ARG A 210 -10.90 7.74 14.82
C ARG A 210 -12.13 8.59 15.17
N GLU A 211 -13.04 8.80 14.23
CA GLU A 211 -14.32 9.42 14.54
C GLU A 211 -15.11 8.58 15.55
N VAL A 212 -15.20 7.26 15.35
CA VAL A 212 -15.83 6.33 16.30
C VAL A 212 -15.17 6.41 17.69
N GLU A 213 -13.85 6.48 17.76
CA GLU A 213 -13.09 6.69 19.00
C GLU A 213 -13.48 8.00 19.73
N LEU A 214 -13.71 9.09 18.99
CA LEU A 214 -14.18 10.36 19.58
C LEU A 214 -15.59 10.23 20.16
N TYR A 215 -16.50 9.53 19.48
CA TYR A 215 -17.83 9.25 20.03
C TYR A 215 -17.78 8.32 21.24
N ALA A 216 -16.86 7.36 21.28
CA ALA A 216 -16.62 6.53 22.46
C ALA A 216 -16.15 7.37 23.65
N ASN A 217 -15.19 8.28 23.44
CA ASN A 217 -14.75 9.21 24.48
C ASN A 217 -15.91 10.08 25.01
N ARG A 218 -16.74 10.63 24.11
CA ARG A 218 -17.94 11.40 24.51
C ARG A 218 -18.95 10.57 25.31
N ALA A 219 -18.97 9.26 25.09
CA ALA A 219 -19.92 8.36 25.73
C ALA A 219 -19.45 7.85 27.10
N PHE A 220 -18.13 7.67 27.28
CA PHE A 220 -17.58 6.95 28.42
C PHE A 220 -16.63 7.76 29.29
N THR A 221 -16.21 8.95 28.84
CA THR A 221 -15.36 9.87 29.59
C THR A 221 -16.20 10.98 30.18
N ASP A 222 -16.07 11.21 31.48
CA ASP A 222 -16.73 12.30 32.18
C ASP A 222 -16.01 13.65 31.98
N ASP A 223 -16.62 14.74 32.49
CA ASP A 223 -16.06 16.11 32.38
C ASP A 223 -14.73 16.28 33.14
N LEU A 224 -14.39 15.34 34.03
CA LEU A 224 -13.13 15.31 34.78
C LEU A 224 -12.04 14.47 34.07
N GLY A 225 -12.38 13.83 32.95
CA GLY A 225 -11.46 13.01 32.14
C GLY A 225 -11.34 11.56 32.60
N VAL A 226 -12.18 11.09 33.55
CA VAL A 226 -12.20 9.70 34.00
C VAL A 226 -13.03 8.88 33.02
N CYS A 227 -12.42 7.85 32.44
CA CYS A 227 -13.07 6.96 31.48
C CYS A 227 -13.55 5.67 32.15
N SER A 228 -14.84 5.38 31.99
CA SER A 228 -15.49 4.15 32.48
C SER A 228 -15.15 2.90 31.65
N ARG A 229 -14.91 3.06 30.34
CA ARG A 229 -14.64 1.97 29.37
C ARG A 229 -13.31 2.15 28.66
N THR A 230 -12.22 2.11 29.42
CA THR A 230 -10.85 2.26 28.88
C THR A 230 -10.48 1.15 27.92
N ASP A 231 -11.03 -0.05 28.10
CA ASP A 231 -10.91 -1.22 27.24
C ASP A 231 -11.35 -0.93 25.79
N LEU A 232 -12.52 -0.31 25.62
CA LEU A 232 -13.07 0.04 24.30
C LEU A 232 -12.23 1.13 23.62
N ILE A 233 -11.81 2.16 24.37
CA ILE A 233 -11.01 3.26 23.83
C ILE A 233 -9.64 2.75 23.37
N GLN A 234 -8.98 1.92 24.18
CA GLN A 234 -7.69 1.34 23.80
C GLN A 234 -7.82 0.45 22.55
N ALA A 235 -8.87 -0.36 22.46
CA ALA A 235 -9.15 -1.18 21.28
C ALA A 235 -9.36 -0.34 20.01
N LEU A 236 -10.19 0.71 20.07
CA LEU A 236 -10.41 1.64 18.94
C LEU A 236 -9.14 2.38 18.53
N ASN A 237 -8.31 2.75 19.51
CA ASN A 237 -7.03 3.37 19.25
C ASN A 237 -6.10 2.43 18.46
N ARG A 238 -6.02 1.15 18.85
CA ARG A 238 -5.25 0.11 18.12
C ARG A 238 -5.84 -0.24 16.76
N LEU A 239 -7.17 -0.19 16.62
CA LEU A 239 -7.86 -0.35 15.35
C LEU A 239 -7.42 0.71 14.32
N SER A 240 -7.29 1.97 14.75
CA SER A 240 -6.77 3.04 13.89
C SER A 240 -5.31 2.82 13.48
N SER A 241 -4.49 2.21 14.36
CA SER A 241 -3.12 1.79 14.04
C SER A 241 -3.09 0.65 13.03
N ALA A 242 -3.97 -0.34 13.15
CA ALA A 242 -4.07 -1.46 12.22
C ALA A 242 -4.41 -0.98 10.80
N LEU A 243 -5.42 -0.12 10.64
CA LEU A 243 -5.78 0.47 9.34
C LEU A 243 -4.63 1.29 8.73
N TYR A 244 -3.86 2.00 9.56
CA TYR A 244 -2.68 2.71 9.08
C TYR A 244 -1.57 1.77 8.63
N ILE A 245 -1.33 0.68 9.36
CA ILE A 245 -0.36 -0.36 8.99
C ILE A 245 -0.72 -0.95 7.63
N LEU A 246 -2.00 -1.28 7.39
CA LEU A 246 -2.45 -1.75 6.08
C LEU A 246 -2.17 -0.72 4.98
N ALA A 247 -2.44 0.56 5.23
CA ALA A 247 -2.14 1.62 4.27
C ALA A 247 -0.63 1.70 3.98
N CYS A 248 0.22 1.62 5.01
CA CYS A 248 1.68 1.58 4.85
C CYS A 248 2.17 0.34 4.11
N GLU A 249 1.59 -0.83 4.36
CA GLU A 249 1.90 -2.08 3.69
C GLU A 249 1.64 -1.97 2.18
N VAL A 250 0.46 -1.49 1.79
CA VAL A 250 0.11 -1.29 0.37
C VAL A 250 1.02 -0.23 -0.27
N ARG A 251 1.31 0.87 0.42
CA ARG A 251 2.25 1.89 -0.08
C ARG A 251 3.67 1.35 -0.24
N GLY A 252 4.13 0.51 0.69
CA GLY A 252 5.43 -0.14 0.62
C GLY A 252 5.53 -1.08 -0.59
N ARG A 253 4.44 -1.80 -0.91
CA ARG A 253 4.36 -2.61 -2.15
C ARG A 253 4.48 -1.74 -3.41
N LEU A 254 3.81 -0.58 -3.44
CA LEU A 254 3.87 0.35 -4.59
C LEU A 254 5.21 1.07 -4.72
N GLN A 255 5.95 1.26 -3.62
CA GLN A 255 7.28 1.87 -3.60
C GLN A 255 8.42 0.86 -3.76
N LEU A 256 8.16 -0.44 -3.60
CA LEU A 256 9.15 -1.46 -3.93
C LEU A 256 9.35 -1.45 -5.44
N GLU A 257 10.47 -0.87 -5.87
CA GLU A 257 10.90 -0.93 -7.26
C GLU A 257 10.90 -2.40 -7.72
N LYS A 258 10.04 -2.72 -8.69
CA LYS A 258 9.95 -4.06 -9.29
C LYS A 258 11.20 -4.32 -10.13
N ARG A 259 12.30 -4.66 -9.45
CA ARG A 259 13.61 -4.90 -10.03
C ARG A 259 13.74 -6.36 -10.46
N VAL A 260 14.25 -6.55 -11.67
CA VAL A 260 14.53 -7.86 -12.26
C VAL A 260 16.00 -7.90 -12.70
N PRO A 261 16.77 -8.95 -12.34
CA PRO A 261 18.11 -9.13 -12.90
C PRO A 261 17.99 -9.44 -14.39
N ILE A 262 18.98 -9.01 -15.19
CA ILE A 262 18.99 -9.22 -16.63
C ILE A 262 20.03 -10.28 -16.99
N GLY A 263 19.58 -11.37 -17.60
CA GLY A 263 20.42 -12.37 -18.25
C GLY A 263 20.58 -12.05 -19.74
N THR A 264 21.81 -12.13 -20.24
CA THR A 264 22.12 -11.99 -21.66
C THR A 264 22.33 -13.36 -22.29
N SER A 265 21.55 -13.67 -23.31
CA SER A 265 21.60 -14.92 -24.05
C SER A 265 22.41 -14.75 -25.32
N ASN A 266 23.59 -15.39 -25.36
CA ASN A 266 24.35 -15.55 -26.59
C ASN A 266 23.73 -16.66 -27.45
N ARG A 267 24.13 -16.74 -28.72
CA ARG A 267 23.67 -17.79 -29.65
C ARG A 267 23.86 -19.18 -29.07
N HIS A 268 22.81 -19.98 -29.11
CA HIS A 268 22.81 -21.32 -28.53
C HIS A 268 21.75 -22.21 -29.18
N ILE A 269 21.82 -23.51 -28.87
CA ILE A 269 20.89 -24.50 -29.37
C ILE A 269 20.42 -25.43 -28.24
N HIS A 270 19.13 -25.73 -28.25
CA HIS A 270 18.56 -26.86 -27.52
C HIS A 270 18.37 -28.02 -28.49
N LEU A 271 18.73 -29.23 -28.08
CA LEU A 271 18.65 -30.42 -28.94
C LEU A 271 17.52 -31.35 -28.51
N SER A 272 16.88 -31.99 -29.49
CA SER A 272 16.10 -33.20 -29.29
C SER A 272 17.02 -34.38 -28.94
N LYS A 273 16.45 -35.45 -28.38
CA LYS A 273 17.21 -36.67 -28.08
C LYS A 273 17.76 -37.32 -29.35
N ASP A 274 16.96 -37.33 -30.41
CA ASP A 274 17.33 -37.98 -31.68
C ASP A 274 18.45 -37.20 -32.38
N ASP A 275 18.33 -35.87 -32.43
CA ASP A 275 19.37 -35.02 -33.02
C ASP A 275 20.66 -35.03 -32.20
N LEU A 276 20.57 -35.13 -30.87
CA LEU A 276 21.75 -35.32 -30.02
C LEU A 276 22.52 -36.58 -30.43
N TYR A 277 21.81 -37.68 -30.69
CA TYR A 277 22.44 -38.94 -31.08
C TYR A 277 23.05 -38.91 -32.47
N ILE A 278 22.39 -38.26 -33.43
CA ILE A 278 22.96 -38.07 -34.78
C ILE A 278 24.24 -37.23 -34.70
N LEU A 279 24.25 -36.17 -33.90
CA LEU A 279 25.36 -35.21 -33.86
C LEU A 279 26.54 -35.70 -33.01
N PHE A 280 26.29 -36.43 -31.92
CA PHE A 280 27.28 -36.80 -30.90
C PHE A 280 27.41 -38.31 -30.62
N GLY A 281 26.55 -39.15 -31.19
CA GLY A 281 26.59 -40.60 -31.10
C GLY A 281 25.49 -41.22 -30.24
N ASP A 282 25.26 -42.52 -30.43
CA ASP A 282 24.20 -43.25 -29.74
C ASP A 282 24.36 -43.21 -28.21
N ASN A 283 23.23 -43.03 -27.52
CA ASN A 283 23.15 -42.96 -26.05
C ASN A 283 24.03 -41.87 -25.41
N TYR A 284 24.42 -40.84 -26.17
CA TYR A 284 25.21 -39.74 -25.65
C TYR A 284 24.46 -38.94 -24.57
N ALA A 285 25.19 -38.47 -23.56
CA ALA A 285 24.66 -37.61 -22.50
C ALA A 285 25.47 -36.31 -22.46
N LEU A 286 24.76 -35.17 -22.48
CA LEU A 286 25.37 -33.84 -22.42
C LEU A 286 26.21 -33.66 -21.15
N ALA A 287 27.43 -33.15 -21.30
CA ALA A 287 28.31 -32.93 -20.17
C ALA A 287 28.09 -31.52 -19.60
N LEU A 288 27.72 -31.43 -18.32
CA LEU A 288 27.57 -30.16 -17.60
C LEU A 288 28.88 -29.34 -17.66
N GLN A 289 28.80 -28.12 -18.19
CA GLN A 289 29.89 -27.14 -18.08
C GLN A 289 29.58 -26.08 -17.03
N LYS A 290 28.38 -25.51 -17.06
CA LYS A 290 27.95 -24.44 -16.14
C LYS A 290 26.44 -24.44 -15.96
N GLU A 291 25.97 -24.38 -14.72
CA GLU A 291 24.56 -24.18 -14.42
C GLU A 291 24.10 -22.77 -14.84
N LEU A 292 22.89 -22.68 -15.39
CA LEU A 292 22.26 -21.40 -15.70
C LEU A 292 21.43 -20.92 -14.51
N SER A 293 20.98 -19.68 -14.60
CA SER A 293 20.10 -19.03 -13.62
C SER A 293 18.79 -19.78 -13.40
N GLN A 294 18.20 -20.29 -14.49
CA GLN A 294 16.95 -21.04 -14.45
C GLN A 294 17.21 -22.46 -13.91
N PRO A 295 16.47 -22.89 -12.86
CA PRO A 295 16.66 -24.19 -12.23
C PRO A 295 16.68 -25.37 -13.22
N GLY A 296 17.70 -26.22 -13.11
CA GLY A 296 17.86 -27.41 -13.95
C GLY A 296 18.34 -27.15 -15.38
N GLN A 297 18.46 -25.90 -15.83
CA GLN A 297 19.03 -25.56 -17.13
C GLN A 297 20.56 -25.41 -17.01
N PHE A 298 21.29 -25.83 -18.04
CA PHE A 298 22.75 -25.74 -18.03
C PHE A 298 23.36 -25.52 -19.41
N ALA A 299 24.50 -24.83 -19.45
CA ALA A 299 25.38 -24.83 -20.60
C ALA A 299 26.22 -26.12 -20.60
N ALA A 300 26.16 -26.86 -21.70
CA ALA A 300 26.90 -28.10 -21.88
C ALA A 300 28.30 -27.83 -22.45
N LYS A 301 29.25 -28.75 -22.28
CA LYS A 301 30.60 -28.62 -22.85
C LYS A 301 30.57 -28.65 -24.38
N GLU A 302 29.56 -29.30 -24.93
CA GLU A 302 29.32 -29.49 -26.34
C GLU A 302 29.00 -28.18 -27.05
N THR A 303 29.46 -28.11 -28.30
CA THR A 303 29.12 -27.04 -29.24
C THR A 303 28.89 -27.64 -30.62
N VAL A 304 28.04 -26.99 -31.40
CA VAL A 304 27.77 -27.33 -32.81
C VAL A 304 28.15 -26.18 -33.73
N THR A 305 28.16 -26.45 -35.03
CA THR A 305 28.23 -25.42 -36.07
C THR A 305 26.88 -25.30 -36.76
N LEU A 306 26.34 -24.09 -36.85
CA LEU A 306 25.12 -23.80 -37.61
C LEU A 306 25.53 -23.30 -39.00
N VAL A 307 25.03 -23.92 -40.05
CA VAL A 307 25.38 -23.60 -41.45
C VAL A 307 24.12 -23.13 -42.17
N GLY A 308 24.14 -21.88 -42.63
CA GLY A 308 23.08 -21.29 -43.44
C GLY A 308 23.55 -21.06 -44.89
N PRO A 309 22.65 -20.56 -45.76
CA PRO A 309 22.93 -20.40 -47.19
C PRO A 309 24.15 -19.51 -47.52
N LYS A 310 24.49 -18.55 -46.65
CA LYS A 310 25.55 -17.57 -46.89
C LYS A 310 26.82 -17.83 -46.08
N GLY A 311 26.73 -18.56 -44.97
CA GLY A 311 27.86 -18.74 -44.06
C GLY A 311 27.51 -19.59 -42.86
N CYS A 312 28.44 -19.65 -41.90
CA CYS A 312 28.30 -20.49 -40.71
C CYS A 312 28.59 -19.74 -39.39
N LEU A 313 28.05 -20.28 -38.31
CA LEU A 313 28.34 -19.92 -36.93
C LEU A 313 28.96 -21.13 -36.24
N GLU A 314 30.25 -21.05 -35.94
CA GLU A 314 30.98 -22.09 -35.23
C GLU A 314 30.82 -21.91 -33.71
N LYS A 315 31.08 -23.01 -32.98
CA LYS A 315 31.12 -23.04 -31.51
C LYS A 315 29.82 -22.53 -30.85
N VAL A 316 28.68 -22.82 -31.47
CA VAL A 316 27.35 -22.51 -30.92
C VAL A 316 27.10 -23.44 -29.74
N ARG A 317 26.80 -22.85 -28.57
CA ARG A 317 26.69 -23.58 -27.30
C ARG A 317 25.45 -24.46 -27.28
N VAL A 318 25.58 -25.72 -26.84
CA VAL A 318 24.42 -26.57 -26.53
C VAL A 318 23.93 -26.29 -25.11
N LEU A 319 22.63 -26.07 -24.94
CA LEU A 319 21.99 -25.92 -23.64
C LEU A 319 21.16 -27.16 -23.29
N GLY A 320 21.41 -27.72 -22.12
CA GLY A 320 20.69 -28.86 -21.57
C GLY A 320 19.63 -28.46 -20.52
N PRO A 321 18.73 -29.41 -20.18
CA PRO A 321 18.66 -30.78 -20.70
C PRO A 321 18.10 -30.83 -22.12
N VAL A 322 18.14 -32.02 -22.73
CA VAL A 322 17.48 -32.25 -24.03
C VAL A 322 16.00 -31.89 -23.96
N ARG A 323 15.46 -31.35 -25.06
CA ARG A 323 14.06 -30.96 -25.19
C ARG A 323 13.35 -31.91 -26.16
N LYS A 324 12.03 -31.72 -26.32
CA LYS A 324 11.24 -32.51 -27.28
C LYS A 324 11.62 -32.21 -28.73
N SER A 325 12.03 -30.98 -29.01
CA SER A 325 12.32 -30.49 -30.36
C SER A 325 13.59 -29.65 -30.33
N THR A 326 14.37 -29.73 -31.40
CA THR A 326 15.57 -28.92 -31.58
C THR A 326 15.21 -27.47 -31.88
N GLN A 327 15.90 -26.53 -31.25
CA GLN A 327 15.65 -25.10 -31.36
C GLN A 327 16.95 -24.32 -31.27
N ALA A 328 17.24 -23.51 -32.28
CA ALA A 328 18.39 -22.61 -32.30
C ALA A 328 17.93 -21.17 -32.04
N GLU A 329 18.48 -20.56 -30.99
CA GLU A 329 18.23 -19.16 -30.63
C GLU A 329 19.46 -18.33 -31.01
N ILE A 330 19.31 -17.40 -31.93
CA ILE A 330 20.39 -16.58 -32.52
C ILE A 330 19.97 -15.11 -32.58
N SER A 331 20.93 -14.19 -32.73
CA SER A 331 20.58 -12.77 -32.86
C SER A 331 20.19 -12.37 -34.30
N VAL A 332 19.64 -11.17 -34.47
CA VAL A 332 19.37 -10.61 -35.81
C VAL A 332 20.68 -10.48 -36.60
N THR A 333 21.76 -10.07 -35.94
CA THR A 333 23.10 -10.00 -36.55
C THR A 333 23.57 -11.37 -37.07
N ASP A 334 23.32 -12.43 -36.31
CA ASP A 334 23.65 -13.79 -36.71
C ASP A 334 22.87 -14.26 -37.94
N CYS A 335 21.59 -13.90 -38.03
CA CYS A 335 20.75 -14.20 -39.20
C CYS A 335 21.37 -13.66 -40.50
N TYR A 336 21.88 -12.42 -40.49
CA TYR A 336 22.54 -11.82 -41.65
C TYR A 336 23.82 -12.53 -42.06
N LYS A 337 24.56 -13.09 -41.11
CA LYS A 337 25.78 -13.87 -41.36
C LYS A 337 25.45 -15.24 -41.97
N LEU A 338 24.42 -15.91 -41.45
CA LEU A 338 23.93 -17.18 -41.98
C LEU A 338 23.21 -17.04 -43.32
N GLY A 339 22.66 -15.85 -43.61
CA GLY A 339 21.87 -15.61 -44.83
C GLY A 339 20.44 -16.13 -44.71
N ILE A 340 19.88 -16.14 -43.50
CA ILE A 340 18.49 -16.54 -43.25
C ILE A 340 17.67 -15.32 -42.81
N LYS A 341 16.35 -15.36 -43.06
CA LYS A 341 15.44 -14.29 -42.64
C LYS A 341 15.27 -14.31 -41.11
N PRO A 342 15.50 -13.19 -40.39
CA PRO A 342 15.26 -13.14 -38.96
C PRO A 342 13.75 -13.26 -38.66
N VAL A 343 13.39 -14.15 -37.75
CA VAL A 343 12.01 -14.35 -37.28
C VAL A 343 12.02 -14.33 -35.75
N ILE A 344 11.37 -13.33 -35.15
CA ILE A 344 11.29 -13.17 -33.70
C ILE A 344 10.16 -14.04 -33.15
N ARG A 345 10.45 -14.87 -32.15
CA ARG A 345 9.48 -15.80 -31.52
C ARG A 345 9.72 -16.01 -30.05
N ASP A 346 8.64 -16.32 -29.34
CA ASP A 346 8.76 -16.86 -27.99
C ASP A 346 9.23 -18.32 -28.07
N SER A 347 10.07 -18.74 -27.11
CA SER A 347 10.65 -20.08 -27.07
C SER A 347 9.56 -21.17 -27.12
N GLY A 348 9.67 -22.09 -28.09
CA GLY A 348 8.68 -23.14 -28.37
C GLY A 348 7.71 -22.85 -29.54
N GLN A 349 7.68 -21.64 -30.09
CA GLN A 349 6.84 -21.30 -31.26
C GLN A 349 7.59 -21.56 -32.58
N HIS A 350 7.62 -22.82 -33.02
CA HIS A 350 8.44 -23.25 -34.17
C HIS A 350 7.81 -22.93 -35.53
N ASP A 351 6.48 -22.84 -35.62
CA ASP A 351 5.74 -22.76 -36.88
C ASP A 351 6.14 -21.55 -37.74
N GLY A 352 6.62 -21.74 -38.96
CA GLY A 352 7.03 -20.64 -39.85
C GLY A 352 8.36 -19.98 -39.48
N THR A 353 9.16 -20.63 -38.63
CA THR A 353 10.57 -20.29 -38.45
C THR A 353 11.42 -20.94 -39.55
N PRO A 354 12.55 -20.33 -39.94
CA PRO A 354 13.48 -20.95 -40.88
C PRO A 354 14.17 -22.18 -40.30
N GLY A 355 14.68 -22.99 -41.23
CA GLY A 355 15.58 -24.10 -41.00
C GLY A 355 17.06 -23.75 -41.25
N LEU A 356 17.95 -24.69 -40.94
CA LEU A 356 19.37 -24.67 -41.30
C LEU A 356 20.01 -26.05 -41.06
N GLN A 357 21.24 -26.22 -41.54
CA GLN A 357 22.02 -27.41 -41.26
C GLN A 357 22.82 -27.26 -39.95
N ILE A 358 22.71 -28.26 -39.07
CA ILE A 358 23.46 -28.36 -37.82
C ILE A 358 24.55 -29.40 -38.01
N VAL A 359 25.80 -29.04 -37.73
CA VAL A 359 26.96 -29.92 -37.86
C VAL A 359 27.57 -30.18 -36.49
N GLY A 360 27.61 -31.45 -36.11
CA GLY A 360 28.23 -31.97 -34.89
C GLY A 360 29.51 -32.75 -35.21
N PRO A 361 30.19 -33.29 -34.19
CA PRO A 361 31.42 -34.05 -34.38
C PRO A 361 31.24 -35.37 -35.14
N LEU A 362 30.07 -36.02 -35.04
CA LEU A 362 29.84 -37.34 -35.63
C LEU A 362 28.81 -37.35 -36.77
N GLY A 363 28.11 -36.24 -37.00
CA GLY A 363 27.04 -36.17 -38.00
C GLY A 363 26.53 -34.76 -38.25
N ASN A 364 25.52 -34.68 -39.11
CA ASN A 364 24.80 -33.45 -39.41
C ASN A 364 23.29 -33.70 -39.46
N VAL A 365 22.52 -32.67 -39.16
CA VAL A 365 21.05 -32.67 -39.16
C VAL A 365 20.58 -31.49 -39.99
N GLU A 366 19.67 -31.74 -40.93
CA GLU A 366 18.93 -30.67 -41.63
C GLU A 366 17.66 -30.36 -40.83
N LEU A 367 17.60 -29.16 -40.26
CA LEU A 367 16.44 -28.69 -39.52
C LEU A 367 15.53 -27.94 -40.48
N GLU A 368 14.28 -28.39 -40.65
CA GLU A 368 13.31 -27.70 -41.52
C GLU A 368 12.74 -26.42 -40.87
N SER A 369 12.59 -26.43 -39.55
CA SER A 369 12.09 -25.30 -38.74
C SER A 369 12.65 -25.38 -37.32
N GLY A 370 12.83 -24.24 -36.67
CA GLY A 370 13.26 -24.16 -35.27
C GLY A 370 14.38 -23.14 -35.03
N VAL A 371 14.78 -22.37 -36.05
CA VAL A 371 15.77 -21.28 -35.92
C VAL A 371 15.05 -19.96 -35.71
N MET A 372 15.31 -19.27 -34.61
CA MET A 372 14.59 -18.05 -34.25
C MET A 372 15.48 -17.01 -33.58
N VAL A 373 15.02 -15.76 -33.65
CA VAL A 373 15.49 -14.69 -32.77
C VAL A 373 14.64 -14.72 -31.51
N ALA A 374 15.28 -14.89 -30.35
CA ALA A 374 14.56 -15.02 -29.09
C ALA A 374 13.82 -13.72 -28.75
N SER A 375 12.50 -13.80 -28.61
CA SER A 375 11.67 -12.71 -28.09
C SER A 375 11.99 -12.50 -26.61
N ARG A 376 12.18 -11.23 -26.22
CA ARG A 376 12.47 -10.85 -24.83
C ARG A 376 11.33 -11.21 -23.89
N HIS A 377 11.70 -11.73 -22.73
CA HIS A 377 10.75 -12.19 -21.73
C HIS A 377 11.33 -12.14 -20.32
N ILE A 378 10.46 -12.21 -19.31
CA ILE A 378 10.80 -12.35 -17.91
C ILE A 378 10.24 -13.67 -17.40
N HIS A 379 11.11 -14.49 -16.84
CA HIS A 379 10.71 -15.61 -16.01
C HIS A 379 10.41 -15.11 -14.60
N LEU A 380 9.27 -15.47 -14.02
CA LEU A 380 8.89 -15.20 -12.63
C LEU A 380 8.49 -16.49 -11.93
N HIS A 381 8.87 -16.62 -10.66
CA HIS A 381 8.25 -17.59 -9.77
C HIS A 381 6.77 -17.18 -9.52
N SER A 382 5.90 -18.15 -9.20
CA SER A 382 4.49 -17.86 -8.87
C SER A 382 4.35 -16.82 -7.76
N ASP A 383 5.17 -16.92 -6.71
CA ASP A 383 5.22 -15.93 -5.61
C ASP A 383 5.63 -14.54 -6.07
N ASP A 384 6.62 -14.42 -6.98
CA ASP A 384 7.05 -13.14 -7.54
C ASP A 384 5.93 -12.51 -8.39
N ALA A 385 5.25 -13.33 -9.20
CA ALA A 385 4.14 -12.89 -10.02
C ALA A 385 2.97 -12.40 -9.16
N GLN A 386 2.63 -13.13 -8.08
CA GLN A 386 1.63 -12.70 -7.10
C GLN A 386 2.04 -11.39 -6.42
N GLN A 387 3.29 -11.28 -5.97
CA GLN A 387 3.83 -10.07 -5.35
C GLN A 387 3.76 -8.86 -6.28
N TRP A 388 3.98 -9.08 -7.58
CA TRP A 388 3.94 -8.02 -8.59
C TRP A 388 2.56 -7.84 -9.22
N SER A 389 1.56 -8.62 -8.81
CA SER A 389 0.21 -8.64 -9.38
C SER A 389 0.23 -8.82 -10.91
N LEU A 390 1.10 -9.70 -11.40
CA LEU A 390 1.24 -10.05 -12.81
C LEU A 390 0.77 -11.48 -13.06
N LYS A 391 0.36 -11.75 -14.29
CA LYS A 391 -0.08 -13.08 -14.74
C LYS A 391 0.78 -13.60 -15.89
N ASP A 392 0.78 -14.92 -16.05
CA ASP A 392 1.39 -15.56 -17.21
C ASP A 392 0.78 -15.03 -18.52
N GLY A 393 1.62 -14.74 -19.51
CA GLY A 393 1.18 -14.23 -20.81
C GLY A 393 1.03 -12.71 -20.88
N GLU A 394 1.12 -11.97 -19.76
CA GLU A 394 1.05 -10.52 -19.78
C GLU A 394 2.28 -9.89 -20.46
N ARG A 395 2.09 -8.71 -21.08
CA ARG A 395 3.15 -7.93 -21.71
C ARG A 395 3.38 -6.64 -20.93
N VAL A 396 4.63 -6.37 -20.56
CA VAL A 396 5.00 -5.24 -19.71
C VAL A 396 6.07 -4.37 -20.36
N ARG A 397 6.30 -3.20 -19.77
CA ARG A 397 7.41 -2.30 -20.12
C ARG A 397 8.50 -2.40 -19.07
N VAL A 398 9.74 -2.50 -19.51
CA VAL A 398 10.91 -2.60 -18.63
C VAL A 398 11.90 -1.51 -18.97
N LYS A 399 12.17 -0.64 -18.01
CA LYS A 399 13.24 0.34 -18.10
C LYS A 399 14.55 -0.29 -17.65
N VAL A 400 15.55 -0.31 -18.50
CA VAL A 400 16.89 -0.75 -18.15
C VAL A 400 17.71 0.43 -17.64
N GLN A 401 18.34 0.24 -16.48
CA GLN A 401 19.27 1.20 -15.90
C GLN A 401 20.70 0.84 -16.30
N SER A 402 21.22 1.56 -17.29
CA SER A 402 22.56 1.38 -17.86
C SER A 402 23.13 2.71 -18.35
N LYS A 403 24.35 2.70 -18.92
CA LYS A 403 24.94 3.89 -19.56
C LYS A 403 24.22 4.31 -20.85
N ARG A 404 23.45 3.40 -21.47
CA ARG A 404 22.54 3.68 -22.58
C ARG A 404 21.11 3.28 -22.15
N PRO A 405 20.46 4.08 -21.29
CA PRO A 405 19.17 3.71 -20.72
C PRO A 405 18.13 3.60 -21.82
N MET A 406 17.31 2.55 -21.74
CA MET A 406 16.25 2.30 -22.71
C MET A 406 15.04 1.67 -22.04
N ILE A 407 13.90 1.77 -22.71
CA ILE A 407 12.67 1.10 -22.31
C ILE A 407 12.40 0.03 -23.35
N PHE A 408 12.36 -1.22 -22.90
CA PHE A 408 11.86 -2.34 -23.69
C PHE A 408 10.35 -2.44 -23.48
N GLU A 409 9.60 -2.30 -24.55
CA GLU A 409 8.16 -2.53 -24.57
C GLU A 409 7.85 -3.99 -24.91
N ASP A 410 6.61 -4.41 -24.72
CA ASP A 410 6.13 -5.73 -25.14
C ASP A 410 6.96 -6.92 -24.59
N VAL A 411 7.41 -6.82 -23.33
CA VAL A 411 8.18 -7.88 -22.65
C VAL A 411 7.23 -8.91 -22.07
N LEU A 412 7.32 -10.17 -22.52
CA LEU A 412 6.45 -11.26 -22.06
C LEU A 412 6.75 -11.68 -20.62
N ILE A 413 5.72 -11.80 -19.78
CA ILE A 413 5.79 -12.45 -18.48
C ILE A 413 5.50 -13.93 -18.62
N ARG A 414 6.41 -14.76 -18.08
CA ARG A 414 6.27 -16.21 -18.00
C ARG A 414 6.32 -16.64 -16.54
N VAL A 415 5.27 -17.30 -16.05
CA VAL A 415 5.13 -17.67 -14.63
C VAL A 415 5.19 -19.18 -14.47
N SER A 416 6.03 -19.65 -13.54
CA SER A 416 6.12 -21.06 -13.15
C SER A 416 6.75 -21.20 -11.77
N GLU A 417 6.33 -22.20 -10.99
CA GLU A 417 6.98 -22.58 -9.71
C GLU A 417 8.44 -23.07 -9.90
N HIS A 418 8.82 -23.38 -11.14
CA HIS A 418 10.18 -23.83 -11.48
C HIS A 418 11.08 -22.72 -12.02
N PHE A 419 10.57 -21.49 -12.13
CA PHE A 419 11.34 -20.37 -12.64
C PHE A 419 12.04 -19.59 -11.54
N ARG A 420 13.19 -19.03 -11.90
CA ARG A 420 13.87 -18.01 -11.11
C ARG A 420 13.67 -16.66 -11.78
N LYS A 421 13.34 -15.63 -11.00
CA LYS A 421 13.16 -14.26 -11.48
C LYS A 421 14.36 -13.76 -12.29
N GLU A 422 14.18 -13.57 -13.59
CA GLU A 422 15.20 -13.04 -14.50
C GLU A 422 14.59 -12.58 -15.84
N MET A 423 15.07 -11.46 -16.37
CA MET A 423 14.74 -10.97 -17.70
C MET A 423 15.78 -11.48 -18.70
N HIS A 424 15.33 -12.08 -19.80
CA HIS A 424 16.21 -12.60 -20.86
C HIS A 424 16.19 -11.66 -22.06
N LEU A 425 17.38 -11.22 -22.46
CA LEU A 425 17.63 -10.43 -23.66
C LEU A 425 18.70 -11.10 -24.51
N ASP A 426 18.61 -10.98 -25.83
CA ASP A 426 19.69 -11.43 -26.70
C ASP A 426 20.91 -10.47 -26.65
N VAL A 427 22.01 -10.87 -27.28
CA VAL A 427 23.25 -10.07 -27.31
C VAL A 427 23.07 -8.74 -28.06
N ASP A 428 22.23 -8.67 -29.09
CA ASP A 428 22.02 -7.44 -29.85
C ASP A 428 21.27 -6.41 -28.99
N GLU A 429 20.23 -6.84 -28.27
CA GLU A 429 19.47 -6.04 -27.30
C GLU A 429 20.34 -5.60 -26.12
N ALA A 430 21.13 -6.52 -25.56
CA ALA A 430 22.04 -6.23 -24.45
C ALA A 430 23.12 -5.19 -24.83
N ASN A 431 23.69 -5.32 -26.03
CA ASN A 431 24.68 -4.37 -26.53
C ASN A 431 24.06 -3.00 -26.83
N ALA A 432 22.84 -2.96 -27.38
CA ALA A 432 22.12 -1.71 -27.62
C ALA A 432 21.89 -0.94 -26.31
N ALA A 433 21.54 -1.65 -25.24
CA ALA A 433 21.35 -1.11 -23.90
C ALA A 433 22.67 -0.84 -23.15
N PHE A 434 23.83 -1.24 -23.66
CA PHE A 434 25.12 -1.20 -22.94
C PHE A 434 25.01 -1.84 -21.54
N LEU A 435 24.53 -3.09 -21.48
CA LEU A 435 24.38 -3.81 -20.21
C LEU A 435 25.74 -4.13 -19.58
N GLU A 436 25.82 -3.93 -18.27
CA GLU A 436 26.91 -4.40 -17.42
C GLU A 436 26.39 -5.53 -16.50
N PRO A 437 27.25 -6.37 -15.91
CA PRO A 437 26.79 -7.51 -15.08
C PRO A 437 25.84 -7.13 -13.93
N GLN A 438 25.94 -5.90 -13.41
CA GLN A 438 25.09 -5.36 -12.35
C GLN A 438 23.85 -4.61 -12.87
N SER A 439 23.65 -4.52 -14.18
CA SER A 439 22.48 -3.85 -14.76
C SER A 439 21.20 -4.57 -14.34
N GLN A 440 20.17 -3.79 -14.04
CA GLN A 440 18.86 -4.27 -13.64
C GLN A 440 17.77 -3.66 -14.51
N GLY A 441 16.72 -4.46 -14.74
CA GLY A 441 15.47 -4.01 -15.29
C GLY A 441 14.58 -3.49 -14.18
N LEU A 442 13.91 -2.37 -14.42
CA LEU A 442 12.85 -1.84 -13.59
C LEU A 442 11.54 -1.99 -14.34
N LEU A 443 10.63 -2.79 -13.81
CA LEU A 443 9.28 -2.87 -14.35
C LEU A 443 8.60 -1.51 -14.20
N MET A 444 8.12 -0.99 -15.31
CA MET A 444 7.29 0.21 -15.31
C MET A 444 5.84 -0.22 -15.05
N GLY A 445 5.10 0.55 -14.26
CA GLY A 445 3.66 0.34 -14.09
C GLY A 445 2.97 0.23 -15.45
N VAL A 446 2.06 -0.74 -15.58
CA VAL A 446 1.31 -1.01 -16.81
C VAL A 446 0.61 0.27 -17.26
#